data_AF-A0A7V1I275-F1
#
_entry.id   AF-A0A7V1I275-F1
#
_cell.length_a   1.000
_cell.length_b   1.000
_cell.length_c   1.000
_cell.angle_alpha   90.00
_cell.angle_beta   90.00
_cell.angle_gamma   90.00
#
_symmetry.space_group_name_H-M   'P 1'
#
loop_
_entity.id
_entity.type
_entity.pdbx_description
1 polymer ?
#
loop_
_entity_poly.entity_id
_entity_poly.type
_entity_poly.pdbx_seq_one_letter_code
_entity_poly.pdbx_strand_id
1 'polypeptide(L)'
;MTRHVTHGLTRALVLDGPRLLLLLKAARPLITSQIKTADLILLNKVDALDENQIVELERTIRELGPDIPIRRVSAKNGLPDDCLAGMLL
;
A
#
# COMPACT_ATOMS: atom_id res chain seq x y z
N MET A 1 -10.55 -0.57 -14.81
CA MET A 1 -11.45 -1.58 -14.20
C MET A 1 -11.06 -1.69 -12.73
N THR A 2 -11.89 -1.17 -11.83
CA THR A 2 -11.64 -1.22 -10.39
C THR A 2 -11.97 -2.64 -9.92
N ARG A 3 -11.00 -3.36 -9.37
CA ARG A 3 -11.23 -4.68 -8.78
C ARG A 3 -12.19 -4.48 -7.62
N HIS A 4 -13.47 -4.81 -7.80
CA HIS A 4 -14.39 -4.94 -6.68
C HIS A 4 -13.84 -6.07 -5.80
N VAL A 5 -13.64 -5.77 -4.52
CA VAL A 5 -13.25 -6.75 -3.51
C VAL A 5 -14.41 -7.74 -3.39
N THR A 6 -14.37 -8.81 -4.18
CA THR A 6 -15.44 -9.82 -4.27
C THR A 6 -15.32 -10.91 -3.21
N HIS A 7 -14.23 -10.91 -2.43
CA HIS A 7 -13.95 -11.79 -1.31
C HIS A 7 -13.44 -10.91 -0.16
N GLY A 8 -13.76 -11.24 1.10
CA GLY A 8 -13.35 -10.45 2.27
C GLY A 8 -11.86 -10.09 2.23
N LEU A 9 -11.53 -8.87 2.67
CA LEU A 9 -10.15 -8.38 2.70
C LEU A 9 -9.40 -9.15 3.79
N THR A 10 -8.47 -10.03 3.43
CA THR A 10 -7.75 -10.86 4.42
C THR A 10 -6.33 -10.37 4.66
N ARG A 11 -5.73 -9.67 3.69
CA ARG A 11 -4.32 -9.26 3.75
C ARG A 11 -4.15 -7.79 3.39
N ALA A 12 -3.96 -6.96 4.40
CA ALA A 12 -3.50 -5.58 4.23
C ALA A 12 -1.98 -5.51 4.39
N LEU A 13 -1.29 -4.89 3.43
CA LEU A 13 0.14 -4.62 3.50
C LEU A 13 0.38 -3.15 3.81
N VAL A 14 1.07 -2.87 4.92
CA VAL A 14 1.47 -1.50 5.28
C VAL A 14 2.90 -1.25 4.83
N LEU A 15 3.10 -0.24 4.01
CA LEU A 15 4.41 0.19 3.53
C LEU A 15 4.79 1.53 4.15
N ASP A 16 5.99 1.62 4.71
CA ASP A 16 6.57 2.88 5.17
C ASP A 16 7.07 3.67 3.96
N GLY A 17 6.36 4.74 3.56
CA GLY A 17 6.67 5.53 2.37
C GLY A 17 8.12 6.05 2.35
N PRO A 18 8.56 6.84 3.36
CA PRO A 18 9.92 7.36 3.44
C PRO A 18 11.03 6.29 3.36
N ARG A 19 10.75 5.05 3.77
CA ARG A 19 11.74 3.95 3.76
C ARG A 19 11.58 2.98 2.61
N LEU A 20 10.53 3.07 1.80
CA LEU A 20 10.16 2.04 0.84
C LEU A 20 11.28 1.74 -0.17
N LEU A 21 11.92 2.77 -0.75
CA LEU A 21 12.99 2.55 -1.72
C LEU A 21 14.24 1.91 -1.09
N LEU A 22 14.57 2.28 0.15
CA LEU A 22 15.66 1.64 0.90
C LEU A 22 15.36 0.17 1.17
N LEU A 23 14.13 -0.12 1.63
CA LEU A 23 13.67 -1.48 1.91
C LEU A 23 13.64 -2.32 0.63
N LEU A 24 13.19 -1.76 -0.49
CA LEU A 24 13.21 -2.43 -1.79
C LEU A 24 14.63 -2.76 -2.25
N LYS A 25 15.62 -1.91 -2.00
CA LYS A 25 17.03 -2.22 -2.30
C LYS A 25 17.54 -3.41 -1.47
N ALA A 26 17.16 -3.49 -0.19
CA ALA A 26 17.63 -4.52 0.72
C ALA A 26 16.89 -5.87 0.57
N ALA A 27 15.59 -5.83 0.26
CA ALA A 27 14.71 -7.00 0.37
C ALA A 27 13.68 -7.09 -0.78
N ARG A 28 14.07 -6.72 -2.01
CA ARG A 28 13.17 -6.67 -3.16
C ARG A 28 12.31 -7.93 -3.34
N PRO A 29 12.84 -9.17 -3.30
CA PRO A 29 12.03 -10.37 -3.54
C PRO A 29 10.92 -10.55 -2.51
N LEU A 30 11.25 -10.32 -1.22
CA LEU A 30 10.30 -10.43 -0.11
C LEU A 30 9.17 -9.41 -0.26
N ILE A 31 9.51 -8.13 -0.45
CA ILE A 31 8.52 -7.05 -0.57
C ILE A 31 7.67 -7.23 -1.83
N THR A 32 8.26 -7.68 -2.94
CA THR A 32 7.52 -7.99 -4.17
C THR A 32 6.51 -9.11 -3.93
N SER A 33 6.88 -10.17 -3.20
CA SER A 33 5.96 -11.25 -2.86
C SER A 33 4.82 -10.75 -1.97
N GLN A 34 5.11 -9.90 -0.99
CA GLN A 34 4.09 -9.32 -0.12
C GLN A 34 3.10 -8.45 -0.91
N ILE A 35 3.61 -7.57 -1.78
CA ILE A 35 2.79 -6.74 -2.67
C ILE A 35 1.86 -7.64 -3.48
N LYS A 36 2.38 -8.63 -4.22
CA LYS A 36 1.59 -9.50 -5.10
C LYS A 36 0.48 -10.29 -4.41
N THR A 37 0.57 -10.50 -3.10
CA THR A 37 -0.43 -11.26 -2.32
C THR A 37 -1.35 -10.38 -1.48
N ALA A 38 -1.17 -9.06 -1.51
CA ALA A 38 -1.99 -8.12 -0.74
C ALA A 38 -3.32 -7.89 -1.44
N ASP A 39 -4.39 -7.83 -0.64
CA ASP A 39 -5.71 -7.39 -1.08
C ASP A 39 -5.80 -5.86 -1.11
N LEU A 40 -4.99 -5.20 -0.27
CA LEU A 40 -4.91 -3.76 -0.10
C LEU A 40 -3.50 -3.35 0.35
N ILE A 41 -2.99 -2.26 -0.22
CA ILE A 41 -1.76 -1.61 0.23
C ILE A 41 -2.10 -0.31 0.94
N LEU A 42 -1.56 -0.14 2.14
CA LEU A 42 -1.57 1.10 2.89
C LEU A 42 -0.20 1.76 2.74
N LEU A 43 -0.08 2.74 1.85
CA LEU A 43 1.13 3.56 1.74
C LEU A 43 1.10 4.58 2.88
N ASN A 44 1.83 4.26 3.95
CA ASN A 44 1.80 5.00 5.21
C ASN A 44 2.88 6.08 5.28
N LYS A 45 2.64 7.05 6.17
CA LYS A 45 3.49 8.21 6.46
C LYS A 45 3.60 9.18 5.28
N VAL A 46 2.51 9.33 4.52
CA VAL A 46 2.46 10.30 3.42
C VAL A 46 2.58 11.76 3.90
N ASP A 47 2.35 12.02 5.19
CA ASP A 47 2.59 13.32 5.83
C ASP A 47 4.07 13.77 5.81
N ALA A 48 5.00 12.83 5.61
CA ALA A 48 6.43 13.10 5.54
C ALA A 48 6.97 13.17 4.10
N LEU A 49 6.08 13.18 3.10
CA LEU A 49 6.41 13.14 1.68
C LEU A 49 5.69 14.26 0.93
N ASP A 50 6.30 14.76 -0.13
CA ASP A 50 5.61 15.59 -1.11
C ASP A 50 4.81 14.74 -2.14
N GLU A 51 3.93 15.39 -2.91
CA GLU A 51 3.07 14.70 -3.88
C GLU A 51 3.88 13.98 -4.97
N ASN A 52 5.01 14.54 -5.42
CA ASN A 52 5.84 13.90 -6.44
C ASN A 52 6.47 12.62 -5.91
N GLN A 53 6.95 12.65 -4.66
CA GLN A 53 7.47 11.46 -3.98
C GLN A 53 6.38 10.39 -3.84
N ILE A 54 5.17 10.76 -3.46
CA ILE A 54 4.05 9.82 -3.32
C ILE A 54 3.72 9.16 -4.67
N VAL A 55 3.61 9.95 -5.74
CA VAL A 55 3.35 9.45 -7.11
C VAL A 55 4.45 8.48 -7.56
N GLU A 56 5.71 8.78 -7.28
CA GLU A 56 6.84 7.90 -7.60
C GLU A 56 6.80 6.57 -6.84
N LEU A 57 6.45 6.61 -5.55
CA LEU A 57 6.28 5.39 -4.76
C LEU A 57 5.09 4.55 -5.25
N GLU A 58 3.96 5.18 -5.58
CA GLU A 58 2.82 4.46 -6.18
C GLU A 58 3.18 3.82 -7.51
N ARG A 59 3.92 4.52 -8.37
CA ARG A 59 4.42 3.96 -9.64
C ARG A 59 5.28 2.73 -9.39
N THR A 60 6.22 2.82 -8.44
CA THR A 60 7.07 1.70 -8.03
C THR A 60 6.25 0.52 -7.52
N ILE A 61 5.20 0.76 -6.72
CA ILE A 61 4.30 -0.29 -6.23
C ILE A 61 3.54 -0.94 -7.39
N ARG A 62 2.99 -0.14 -8.30
CA ARG A 62 2.22 -0.63 -9.47
C ARG A 62 3.07 -1.46 -10.43
N GLU A 63 4.35 -1.17 -10.58
CA GLU A 63 5.29 -2.01 -11.35
C GLU A 63 5.44 -3.42 -10.74
N LEU A 64 5.31 -3.55 -9.41
CA LEU A 64 5.41 -4.82 -8.70
C LEU A 64 4.05 -5.55 -8.60
N GLY A 65 2.94 -4.79 -8.62
CA GLY A 65 1.57 -5.29 -8.55
C GLY A 65 0.56 -4.27 -9.14
N PRO A 66 0.13 -4.42 -10.40
CA PRO A 66 -0.59 -3.37 -11.15
C PRO A 66 -2.03 -3.11 -10.68
N ASP A 67 -2.72 -4.13 -10.15
CA ASP A 67 -4.17 -4.07 -9.89
C ASP A 67 -4.55 -4.03 -8.40
N ILE A 68 -3.57 -3.83 -7.51
CA ILE A 68 -3.80 -3.81 -6.07
C ILE A 68 -4.20 -2.40 -5.64
N PRO A 69 -5.31 -2.23 -4.91
CA PRO A 69 -5.70 -0.93 -4.36
C PRO A 69 -4.60 -0.36 -3.45
N ILE A 70 -4.25 0.91 -3.66
CA ILE A 70 -3.32 1.66 -2.80
C ILE A 70 -4.11 2.77 -2.09
N ARG A 71 -4.06 2.80 -0.76
CA ARG A 71 -4.57 3.90 0.05
C ARG A 71 -3.41 4.66 0.67
N ARG A 72 -3.39 5.98 0.44
CA ARG A 72 -2.47 6.92 1.09
C ARG A 72 -2.95 7.16 2.51
N VAL A 73 -2.11 6.91 3.50
CA VAL A 73 -2.48 7.06 4.90
C VAL A 73 -1.38 7.73 5.72
N SER A 74 -1.80 8.41 6.78
CA SER A 74 -0.91 8.86 7.85
C SER A 74 -1.48 8.41 9.17
N ALA A 75 -0.84 7.46 9.83
CA ALA A 75 -1.27 7.00 11.15
C ALA A 75 -1.31 8.13 12.21
N LYS A 76 -0.60 9.24 12.00
CA LYS A 76 -0.69 10.42 12.89
C LYS A 76 -2.06 11.11 12.83
N ASN A 77 -2.70 11.06 11.67
CA ASN A 77 -3.99 11.71 11.43
C ASN A 77 -5.15 10.74 11.68
N GLY A 78 -4.87 9.53 12.14
CA GLY A 78 -5.83 8.42 12.15
C GLY A 78 -5.98 7.77 10.78
N LEU A 79 -6.66 6.62 10.77
CA LEU A 79 -7.08 5.94 9.55
C LEU A 79 -8.57 6.22 9.34
N PRO A 80 -9.03 6.39 8.09
CA PRO A 80 -10.45 6.42 7.80
C PRO A 80 -11.15 5.14 8.30
N ASP A 81 -12.36 5.25 8.84
CA ASP A 81 -13.11 4.11 9.40
C ASP A 81 -13.40 3.03 8.35
N ASP A 82 -13.55 3.42 7.07
CA ASP A 82 -13.78 2.52 5.95
C ASP A 82 -12.51 1.81 5.46
N CYS A 83 -11.32 2.24 5.91
CA CYS A 83 -10.04 1.84 5.35
C CYS A 83 -9.84 0.32 5.38
N LEU A 84 -10.29 -0.32 6.47
CA LEU A 84 -10.20 -1.76 6.70
C LEU A 84 -11.57 -2.43 6.87
N ALA A 85 -12.67 -1.74 6.55
CA ALA A 85 -14.02 -2.27 6.75
C ALA A 85 -14.25 -3.62 6.04
N GLY A 86 -13.61 -3.83 4.89
CA GLY A 86 -13.64 -5.10 4.17
C GLY A 86 -13.00 -6.29 4.89
N MET A 87 -12.25 -6.07 5.98
CA MET A 87 -11.65 -7.14 6.82
C MET A 87 -12.60 -7.68 7.88
N LEU A 88 -13.72 -7.00 8.13
CA LEU A 88 -14.68 -7.34 9.20
C LEU A 88 -15.81 -8.26 8.71
N LEU A 89 -15.74 -8.72 7.46
CA LEU A 89 -16.69 -9.60 6.77
C LEU A 89 -16.10 -10.99 6.62
#